data_AF-Q4F6N5-F1
#
_entry.id   AF-Q4F6N5-F1
#
_cell.length_a   1.000
_cell.length_b   1.000
_cell.length_c   1.000
_cell.angle_alpha   90.00
_cell.angle_beta   90.00
_cell.angle_gamma   90.00
#
_symmetry.space_group_name_H-M   'P 1'
#
loop_
_entity.id
_entity.type
_entity.pdbx_description
1 polymer ?
#
loop_
_entity_poly.entity_id
_entity_poly.type
_entity_poly.pdbx_seq_one_letter_code
_entity_poly.pdbx_strand_id
1 'polypeptide(L)'
;MFVLLVAALLATAQAVEFHLQNNEPGPVWVGIQGNPEHTHLSNGGLILDQGQGVVLQAEDNWAGRFWGRTWCDPATNHCQTGDCGNKIECAGAGGTPPASLAEITLKGWGDLDYYDISLVDGFNMRIAVSGFVVNFDSSLTFVSDSSNPLMETEMVANTVANVVNALLISTTTALVN
;
A
#
# COMPACT_ATOMS: atom_id res chain seq x y z
N MET A 1 -40.92 29.91 -24.95
CA MET A 1 -39.61 29.93 -24.28
C MET A 1 -39.66 28.87 -23.18
N PHE A 2 -39.27 27.63 -23.49
CA PHE A 2 -39.26 26.49 -22.56
C PHE A 2 -37.81 26.31 -22.09
N VAL A 3 -37.57 26.52 -20.79
CA VAL A 3 -36.23 26.32 -20.19
C VAL A 3 -36.15 24.87 -19.73
N LEU A 4 -35.29 24.07 -20.38
CA LEU A 4 -34.91 22.73 -19.95
C LEU A 4 -33.95 22.85 -18.77
N LEU A 5 -34.40 22.50 -17.57
CA LEU A 5 -33.55 22.37 -16.39
C LEU A 5 -32.91 20.98 -16.41
N VAL A 6 -31.64 20.88 -16.81
CA VAL A 6 -30.87 19.64 -16.66
C VAL A 6 -30.33 19.61 -15.24
N ALA A 7 -30.91 18.78 -14.38
CA ALA A 7 -30.31 18.46 -13.08
C ALA A 7 -29.12 17.52 -13.33
N ALA A 8 -27.90 18.02 -13.15
CA ALA A 8 -26.72 17.17 -13.15
C ALA A 8 -26.73 16.34 -11.85
N LEU A 9 -26.92 15.02 -11.97
CA LEU A 9 -26.62 14.10 -10.87
C LEU A 9 -25.10 14.09 -10.70
N LEU A 10 -24.60 14.74 -9.65
CA LEU A 10 -23.23 14.54 -9.20
C LEU A 10 -23.18 13.18 -8.51
N ALA A 11 -22.65 12.16 -9.20
CA ALA A 11 -22.29 10.92 -8.55
C ALA A 11 -21.10 11.20 -7.62
N THR A 12 -21.33 11.12 -6.32
CA THR A 12 -20.27 11.17 -5.32
C THR A 12 -19.53 9.82 -5.36
N ALA A 13 -18.35 9.78 -5.96
CA ALA A 13 -17.45 8.64 -5.81
C ALA A 13 -16.77 8.78 -4.43
N GLN A 14 -17.00 7.81 -3.53
CA GLN A 14 -16.16 7.69 -2.34
C GLN A 14 -14.82 7.13 -2.80
N ALA A 15 -13.74 7.87 -2.55
CA ALA A 15 -12.38 7.43 -2.82
C ALA A 15 -11.68 7.14 -1.49
N VAL A 16 -10.92 6.06 -1.45
CA VAL A 16 -10.04 5.74 -0.33
C VAL A 16 -8.63 6.16 -0.67
N GLU A 17 -7.98 6.87 0.24
CA GLU A 17 -6.61 7.32 0.06
C GLU A 17 -5.65 6.32 0.70
N PHE A 18 -4.69 5.83 -0.09
CA PHE A 18 -3.50 5.15 0.43
C PHE A 18 -2.35 6.15 0.48
N HIS A 19 -1.86 6.42 1.69
CA HIS A 19 -0.67 7.22 1.93
C HIS A 19 0.51 6.26 2.07
N LEU A 20 1.44 6.32 1.12
CA LEU A 20 2.67 5.55 1.14
C LEU A 20 3.83 6.45 1.56
N GLN A 21 4.70 5.96 2.42
CA GLN A 21 5.86 6.71 2.91
C GLN A 21 7.09 5.80 3.00
N ASN A 22 8.20 6.23 2.42
CA ASN A 22 9.47 5.52 2.50
C ASN A 22 10.31 6.02 3.67
N ASN A 23 10.45 5.19 4.71
CA ASN A 23 11.33 5.45 5.84
C ASN A 23 12.62 4.59 5.82
N GLU A 24 12.91 3.90 4.71
CA GLU A 24 14.19 3.22 4.49
C GLU A 24 15.31 4.22 4.18
N PRO A 25 16.58 3.88 4.46
CA PRO A 25 17.73 4.76 4.21
C PRO A 25 18.10 4.90 2.72
N GLY A 26 17.29 4.38 1.80
CA GLY A 26 17.53 4.42 0.36
C GLY A 26 16.23 4.37 -0.44
N PRO A 27 16.30 4.46 -1.78
CA PRO A 27 15.12 4.44 -2.62
C PRO A 27 14.41 3.08 -2.54
N VAL A 28 13.09 3.12 -2.43
CA VAL A 28 12.22 1.94 -2.48
C VAL A 28 11.40 2.00 -3.76
N TRP A 29 11.48 0.93 -4.55
CA TRP A 29 10.68 0.77 -5.74
C TRP A 29 9.41 0.03 -5.35
N VAL A 30 8.30 0.73 -5.21
CA VAL A 30 7.03 0.13 -4.80
C VAL A 30 6.39 -0.58 -5.99
N GLY A 31 5.95 -1.81 -5.78
CA GLY A 31 5.06 -2.54 -6.67
C GLY A 31 3.64 -2.54 -6.12
N ILE A 32 2.66 -2.46 -7.03
CA ILE A 32 1.24 -2.42 -6.70
C ILE A 32 0.51 -3.37 -7.65
N GLN A 33 -0.31 -4.26 -7.08
CA GLN A 33 -1.17 -5.14 -7.84
C GLN A 33 -2.57 -5.08 -7.21
N GLY A 34 -3.47 -4.35 -7.88
CA GLY A 34 -4.90 -4.35 -7.56
C GLY A 34 -5.68 -5.41 -8.32
N ASN A 35 -6.95 -5.60 -7.96
CA ASN A 35 -7.87 -6.46 -8.70
C ASN A 35 -7.95 -6.03 -10.18
N PRO A 36 -8.09 -6.98 -11.13
CA PRO A 36 -8.16 -6.67 -12.56
C PRO A 36 -9.35 -5.79 -12.98
N GLU A 37 -10.37 -5.70 -12.13
CA GLU A 37 -11.60 -4.94 -12.40
C GLU A 37 -11.44 -3.43 -12.17
N HIS A 38 -10.34 -2.99 -11.55
CA HIS A 38 -10.06 -1.58 -11.26
C HIS A 38 -8.85 -1.06 -12.04
N THR A 39 -8.77 0.26 -12.19
CA THR A 39 -7.58 0.90 -12.74
C THR A 39 -6.38 0.62 -11.82
N HIS A 40 -5.24 0.24 -12.40
CA HIS A 40 -4.04 -0.01 -11.61
C HIS A 40 -3.51 1.30 -11.02
N LEU A 41 -3.49 1.39 -9.68
CA LEU A 41 -2.94 2.53 -8.95
C LEU A 41 -1.49 2.77 -9.39
N SER A 42 -1.16 4.00 -9.83
CA SER A 42 0.16 4.35 -10.39
C SER A 42 0.63 3.38 -11.49
N ASN A 43 -0.29 2.87 -12.31
CA ASN A 43 -0.02 1.83 -13.32
C ASN A 43 0.72 0.58 -12.76
N GLY A 44 0.58 0.32 -11.46
CA GLY A 44 1.16 -0.81 -10.77
C GLY A 44 2.55 -0.58 -10.15
N GLY A 45 3.12 0.63 -10.18
CA GLY A 45 4.37 0.87 -9.47
C GLY A 45 4.91 2.29 -9.55
N LEU A 46 5.80 2.62 -8.61
CA LEU A 46 6.47 3.91 -8.51
C LEU A 46 7.78 3.78 -7.73
N ILE A 47 8.56 4.86 -7.67
CA ILE A 47 9.78 4.96 -6.87
C ILE A 47 9.56 6.03 -5.79
N LEU A 48 9.95 5.73 -4.56
CA LEU A 48 10.00 6.68 -3.46
C LEU A 48 11.46 6.79 -2.99
N ASP A 49 12.06 7.98 -3.09
CA ASP A 49 13.35 8.25 -2.45
C ASP A 49 13.21 8.23 -0.91
N GLN A 50 14.33 8.22 -0.21
CA GLN A 50 14.35 8.29 1.25
C GLN A 50 13.52 9.48 1.75
N GLY A 51 12.55 9.23 2.62
CA GLY A 51 11.69 10.24 3.20
C GLY A 51 10.59 10.76 2.29
N GLN A 52 10.47 10.29 1.04
CA GLN A 52 9.35 10.64 0.18
C GLN A 52 8.09 9.85 0.52
N GLY A 53 6.94 10.50 0.31
CA GLY A 53 5.65 9.88 0.36
C GLY A 53 4.75 10.30 -0.80
N VAL A 54 3.69 9.52 -1.02
CA VAL A 54 2.69 9.76 -2.07
C VAL A 54 1.30 9.39 -1.55
N VAL A 55 0.28 10.03 -2.10
CA VAL A 55 -1.12 9.66 -1.88
C VAL A 55 -1.68 9.04 -3.17
N LEU A 56 -2.21 7.83 -3.06
CA LEU A 56 -2.86 7.11 -4.15
C LEU A 56 -4.36 7.03 -3.88
N GLN A 57 -5.16 7.38 -4.87
CA GLN A 57 -6.62 7.32 -4.80
C GLN A 57 -7.10 5.97 -5.33
N ALA A 58 -7.83 5.22 -4.51
CA ALA A 58 -8.43 3.95 -4.88
C ALA A 58 -9.95 4.03 -4.82
N GLU A 59 -10.60 3.16 -5.59
CA GLU A 59 -12.03 2.92 -5.46
C GLU A 59 -12.34 2.32 -4.08
N ASP A 60 -13.54 2.59 -3.55
CA ASP A 60 -13.93 2.23 -2.19
C ASP A 60 -14.12 0.71 -1.95
N ASN A 61 -14.06 -0.10 -3.00
CA ASN A 61 -14.08 -1.56 -2.99
C ASN A 61 -12.77 -2.17 -3.53
N TRP A 62 -11.70 -1.39 -3.58
CA TRP A 62 -10.41 -1.85 -4.07
C TRP A 62 -9.86 -2.98 -3.17
N ALA A 63 -9.35 -4.03 -3.80
CA ALA A 63 -8.50 -5.00 -3.13
C ALA A 63 -7.21 -5.21 -3.94
N GLY A 64 -6.16 -5.63 -3.25
CA GLY A 64 -4.87 -5.82 -3.84
C GLY A 64 -3.74 -5.86 -2.82
N ARG A 65 -2.52 -5.69 -3.33
CA ARG A 65 -1.30 -5.76 -2.54
C ARG A 65 -0.27 -4.73 -2.95
N PHE A 66 0.51 -4.33 -1.96
CA PHE A 66 1.69 -3.49 -2.08
C PHE A 66 2.92 -4.28 -1.62
N TRP A 67 4.07 -4.04 -2.26
CA TRP A 67 5.35 -4.56 -1.81
C TRP A 67 6.47 -3.60 -2.19
N GLY A 68 7.60 -3.69 -1.49
CA GLY A 68 8.81 -2.97 -1.87
C GLY A 68 9.77 -3.85 -2.66
N ARG A 69 10.49 -3.23 -3.59
CA ARG A 69 11.55 -3.84 -4.39
C ARG A 69 12.87 -3.18 -4.04
N THR A 70 13.91 -3.99 -3.88
CA THR A 70 15.20 -3.56 -3.35
C THR A 70 16.35 -3.97 -4.27
N TRP A 71 17.47 -3.25 -4.12
CA TRP A 71 18.67 -3.39 -4.97
C TRP A 71 18.35 -3.28 -6.46
N CYS A 72 17.53 -2.30 -6.81
CA CYS A 72 17.13 -2.04 -8.18
C CYS A 72 18.23 -1.31 -8.95
N ASP A 73 18.46 -1.72 -10.19
CA ASP A 73 19.33 -1.05 -11.14
C ASP A 73 18.52 -0.09 -12.02
N PRO A 74 18.70 1.25 -11.88
CA PRO A 74 17.96 2.22 -12.69
C PRO A 74 18.25 2.15 -14.20
N ALA A 75 19.36 1.54 -14.63
CA ALA A 75 19.68 1.39 -16.04
C ALA A 75 18.86 0.28 -16.72
N THR A 76 18.52 -0.77 -15.96
CA THR A 76 17.79 -1.94 -16.47
C THR A 76 16.38 -2.06 -15.91
N ASN A 77 16.03 -1.26 -14.89
CA ASN A 77 14.82 -1.36 -14.06
C ASN A 77 14.65 -2.72 -13.37
N HIS A 78 15.71 -3.53 -13.31
CA HIS A 78 15.70 -4.84 -12.65
C HIS A 78 15.94 -4.68 -11.15
N CYS A 79 15.14 -5.36 -10.33
CA CYS A 79 15.36 -5.45 -8.89
C CYS A 79 15.79 -6.87 -8.48
N GLN A 80 16.66 -6.98 -7.46
CA GLN A 80 17.07 -8.32 -6.98
C GLN A 80 15.96 -9.03 -6.20
N THR A 81 15.06 -8.29 -5.55
CA THR A 81 13.89 -8.86 -4.86
C THR A 81 12.63 -8.10 -5.22
N GLY A 82 11.49 -8.81 -5.24
CA GLY A 82 10.19 -8.25 -5.58
C GLY A 82 10.03 -7.79 -7.04
N ASP A 83 10.96 -8.08 -7.94
CA ASP A 83 10.91 -7.60 -9.32
C ASP A 83 9.63 -8.04 -10.04
N CYS A 84 9.08 -7.14 -10.87
CA CYS A 84 7.82 -7.38 -11.59
C CYS A 84 8.01 -7.35 -13.11
N GLY A 85 9.19 -7.71 -13.59
CA GLY A 85 9.53 -7.82 -15.01
C GLY A 85 10.38 -6.67 -15.53
N ASN A 86 11.41 -6.24 -14.77
CA ASN A 86 12.37 -5.21 -15.16
C ASN A 86 11.72 -3.89 -15.62
N LYS A 87 10.78 -3.39 -14.82
CA LYS A 87 10.01 -2.18 -15.12
C LYS A 87 9.58 -1.48 -13.84
N ILE A 88 9.47 -0.15 -13.86
CA ILE A 88 8.97 0.62 -12.72
C ILE A 88 7.48 0.34 -12.50
N GLU A 89 6.67 0.44 -13.55
CA GLU A 89 5.22 0.24 -13.51
C GLU A 89 4.89 -1.25 -13.75
N CYS A 90 4.40 -1.95 -12.73
CA CYS A 90 4.18 -3.38 -12.82
C CYS A 90 3.01 -3.77 -13.74
N ALA A 91 2.10 -2.86 -14.06
CA ALA A 91 0.98 -3.06 -14.99
C ALA A 91 0.22 -4.37 -14.73
N GLY A 92 -0.15 -4.61 -13.47
CA GLY A 92 -0.86 -5.81 -13.03
C GLY A 92 0.01 -7.06 -12.81
N ALA A 93 1.32 -7.01 -13.09
CA ALA A 93 2.24 -8.09 -12.71
C ALA A 93 2.49 -8.10 -11.20
N GLY A 94 2.60 -9.30 -10.63
CA GLY A 94 3.02 -9.49 -9.24
C GLY A 94 4.54 -9.43 -9.09
N GLY A 95 5.02 -9.19 -7.87
CA GLY A 95 6.44 -9.28 -7.54
C GLY A 95 6.94 -10.72 -7.53
N THR A 96 8.17 -10.93 -7.99
CA THR A 96 8.87 -12.22 -7.92
C THR A 96 9.40 -12.42 -6.50
N PRO A 97 9.06 -13.53 -5.81
CA PRO A 97 9.59 -13.84 -4.48
C PRO A 97 11.14 -13.83 -4.40
N PRO A 98 11.74 -13.42 -3.27
CA PRO A 98 11.06 -13.06 -2.02
C PRO A 98 10.47 -11.65 -2.03
N ALA A 99 9.27 -11.48 -1.46
CA ALA A 99 8.61 -10.20 -1.28
C ALA A 99 7.69 -10.22 -0.06
N SER A 100 7.94 -9.32 0.91
CA SER A 100 6.97 -9.02 1.96
C SER A 100 5.77 -8.32 1.32
N LEU A 101 4.54 -8.75 1.62
CA LEU A 101 3.33 -8.19 1.02
C LEU A 101 2.49 -7.49 2.09
N ALA A 102 1.98 -6.31 1.77
CA ALA A 102 0.84 -5.72 2.46
C ALA A 102 -0.41 -5.98 1.62
N GLU A 103 -1.30 -6.84 2.11
CA GLU A 103 -2.54 -7.24 1.44
C GLU A 103 -3.71 -6.47 2.04
N ILE A 104 -4.56 -5.89 1.19
CA ILE A 104 -5.66 -5.02 1.61
C ILE A 104 -6.91 -5.37 0.80
N THR A 105 -8.05 -5.44 1.48
CA THR A 105 -9.38 -5.62 0.89
C THR A 105 -10.34 -4.62 1.51
N LEU A 106 -10.78 -3.62 0.72
CA LEU A 106 -11.77 -2.65 1.14
C LEU A 106 -13.19 -3.18 0.90
N LYS A 107 -14.13 -2.86 1.79
CA LYS A 107 -15.53 -3.33 1.73
C LYS A 107 -15.63 -4.84 1.46
N GLY A 108 -14.84 -5.62 2.19
CA GLY A 108 -14.83 -7.07 2.13
C GLY A 108 -16.06 -7.70 2.80
N TRP A 109 -15.86 -8.81 3.51
CA TRP A 109 -16.96 -9.47 4.19
C TRP A 109 -17.61 -8.56 5.25
N GLY A 110 -18.93 -8.33 5.10
CA GLY A 110 -19.70 -7.48 6.01
C GLY A 110 -19.44 -5.98 5.86
N ASP A 111 -19.00 -5.51 4.69
CA ASP A 111 -18.59 -4.13 4.41
C ASP A 111 -17.41 -3.65 5.29
N LEU A 112 -16.64 -4.60 5.84
CA LEU A 112 -15.45 -4.32 6.63
C LEU A 112 -14.21 -4.26 5.76
N ASP A 113 -13.28 -3.38 6.13
CA ASP A 113 -11.96 -3.33 5.53
C ASP A 113 -11.03 -4.33 6.24
N TYR A 114 -10.27 -5.10 5.46
CA TYR A 114 -9.29 -6.07 5.93
C TYR A 114 -7.90 -5.70 5.44
N TYR A 115 -6.91 -5.91 6.30
CA TYR A 115 -5.51 -5.79 5.93
C TYR A 115 -4.67 -6.80 6.70
N ASP A 116 -3.62 -7.29 6.07
CA ASP A 116 -2.62 -8.14 6.70
C ASP A 116 -1.25 -7.94 6.05
N ILE A 117 -0.21 -8.37 6.78
CA ILE A 117 1.13 -8.48 6.22
C ILE A 117 1.41 -9.96 6.00
N SER A 118 1.72 -10.33 4.77
CA SER A 118 1.92 -11.70 4.33
C SER A 118 3.36 -11.96 3.93
N LEU A 119 3.89 -13.07 4.43
CA LEU A 119 5.22 -13.60 4.11
C LEU A 119 5.14 -14.93 3.37
N VAL A 120 3.98 -15.26 2.81
CA VAL A 120 3.81 -16.46 1.98
C VAL A 120 4.80 -16.42 0.80
N ASP A 121 5.03 -15.22 0.24
CA ASP A 121 6.00 -14.95 -0.82
C ASP A 121 7.40 -14.60 -0.27
N GLY A 122 7.69 -14.90 1.00
CA GLY A 122 8.97 -14.64 1.66
C GLY A 122 9.12 -13.23 2.24
N PHE A 123 10.30 -12.93 2.78
CA PHE A 123 10.63 -11.62 3.38
C PHE A 123 11.78 -10.96 2.63
N ASN A 124 11.63 -9.68 2.30
CA ASN A 124 12.71 -8.88 1.70
C ASN A 124 12.94 -7.53 2.39
N MET A 125 11.89 -6.89 2.90
CA MET A 125 11.97 -5.66 3.69
C MET A 125 10.80 -5.53 4.66
N ARG A 126 10.90 -4.59 5.61
CA ARG A 126 9.82 -4.29 6.54
C ARG A 126 8.76 -3.45 5.86
N ILE A 127 7.50 -3.86 6.06
CA ILE A 127 6.32 -3.11 5.68
C ILE A 127 5.45 -2.97 6.92
N ALA A 128 4.82 -1.80 7.06
CA ALA A 128 3.86 -1.53 8.10
C ALA A 128 2.57 -1.01 7.47
N VAL A 129 1.43 -1.53 7.92
CA VAL A 129 0.12 -1.04 7.54
C VAL A 129 -0.58 -0.46 8.76
N SER A 130 -1.28 0.66 8.57
CA SER A 130 -2.16 1.25 9.57
C SER A 130 -3.48 1.70 8.94
N GLY A 131 -4.61 1.19 9.45
CA GLY A 131 -5.96 1.51 8.97
C GLY A 131 -6.84 2.25 10.00
N PHE A 132 -7.98 2.77 9.51
CA PHE A 132 -8.77 3.91 10.02
C PHE A 132 -9.38 3.84 11.43
N VAL A 133 -9.52 5.03 12.03
CA VAL A 133 -10.15 5.35 13.32
C VAL A 133 -11.67 5.38 13.19
N VAL A 134 -12.36 4.32 13.62
CA VAL A 134 -13.75 4.42 14.10
C VAL A 134 -13.90 3.66 15.42
N ASN A 135 -13.54 4.33 16.51
CA ASN A 135 -13.72 3.91 17.91
C ASN A 135 -12.78 2.79 18.39
N PHE A 136 -11.76 3.18 19.16
CA PHE A 136 -10.99 2.37 20.12
C PHE A 136 -10.30 1.10 19.60
N ASP A 137 -9.31 1.23 18.71
CA ASP A 137 -7.96 0.63 18.85
C ASP A 137 -7.13 0.97 17.60
N SER A 138 -6.00 1.67 17.76
CA SER A 138 -5.05 1.94 16.69
C SER A 138 -4.03 0.79 16.64
N SER A 139 -4.45 -0.39 16.16
CA SER A 139 -3.53 -1.52 16.05
C SER A 139 -2.63 -1.35 14.81
N LEU A 140 -1.33 -1.21 15.02
CA LEU A 140 -0.32 -1.30 13.97
C LEU A 140 0.02 -2.76 13.74
N THR A 141 0.01 -3.23 12.49
CA THR A 141 0.52 -4.56 12.15
C THR A 141 1.91 -4.43 11.52
N PHE A 142 2.89 -5.08 12.13
CA PHE A 142 4.26 -5.19 11.62
C PHE A 142 4.61 -6.66 11.41
N VAL A 143 5.45 -6.94 10.42
CA VAL A 143 6.20 -8.20 10.39
C VAL A 143 7.51 -8.07 11.18
N SER A 144 7.66 -8.99 12.13
CA SER A 144 8.94 -9.46 12.64
C SER A 144 9.25 -10.82 11.99
N ASP A 145 10.53 -11.07 11.70
CA ASP A 145 11.02 -12.35 11.23
C ASP A 145 10.73 -13.44 12.30
N SER A 146 9.87 -14.40 11.97
CA SER A 146 9.50 -15.49 12.90
C SER A 146 10.67 -16.40 13.28
N SER A 147 11.82 -16.28 12.61
CA SER A 147 13.03 -17.03 12.91
C SER A 147 13.99 -16.32 13.90
N ASN A 148 13.69 -15.09 14.33
CA ASN A 148 14.56 -14.32 15.23
C ASN A 148 13.84 -13.83 16.52
N PRO A 149 13.88 -14.62 17.61
CA PRO A 149 13.19 -14.30 18.87
C PRO A 149 13.81 -13.12 19.66
N LEU A 150 14.93 -12.54 19.23
CA LEU A 150 15.54 -11.37 19.88
C LEU A 150 14.93 -10.03 19.42
N MET A 151 14.00 -10.04 18.46
CA MET A 151 13.28 -8.84 18.01
C MET A 151 11.87 -8.74 18.63
N GLU A 152 11.66 -9.41 19.75
CA GLU A 152 10.39 -9.47 20.48
C GLU A 152 10.38 -8.43 21.62
N THR A 153 10.37 -7.13 21.28
CA THR A 153 10.01 -5.96 22.12
C THR A 153 10.31 -4.71 21.29
N GLU A 154 9.37 -3.88 20.85
CA GLU A 154 8.51 -3.01 21.66
C GLU A 154 7.10 -2.87 21.03
N MET A 155 6.09 -3.39 21.71
CA MET A 155 4.71 -2.88 21.61
C MET A 155 4.58 -1.69 22.56
N VAL A 156 4.67 -0.47 22.06
CA VAL A 156 4.05 0.70 22.68
C VAL A 156 3.52 1.58 21.55
N ALA A 157 2.25 1.99 21.66
CA ALA A 157 1.59 2.94 20.79
C ALA A 157 2.51 4.16 20.51
N ASN A 158 3.18 4.10 19.38
CA ASN A 158 3.93 5.19 18.81
C ASN A 158 3.46 5.22 17.37
N THR A 159 2.77 6.30 17.01
CA THR A 159 2.26 6.64 15.69
C THR A 159 3.14 6.08 14.57
N VAL A 160 2.55 5.64 13.45
CA VAL A 160 3.24 5.25 12.19
C VAL A 160 4.47 6.12 11.88
N ALA A 161 4.41 7.41 12.24
CA ALA A 161 5.49 8.39 12.20
C ALA A 161 6.82 7.99 12.89
N ASN A 162 6.82 7.06 13.84
CA ASN A 162 8.01 6.64 14.59
C ASN A 162 8.63 5.34 14.05
N VAL A 163 8.02 4.71 13.05
CA VAL A 163 8.56 3.52 12.39
C VAL A 163 9.70 3.94 11.49
N VAL A 164 10.91 3.49 11.81
CA VAL A 164 12.10 3.71 10.97
C VAL A 164 12.42 2.46 10.17
N ASN A 165 13.02 2.64 8.99
CA ASN A 165 13.48 1.56 8.12
C ASN A 165 12.33 0.60 7.73
N ALA A 166 11.27 1.14 7.14
CA ALA A 166 10.16 0.39 6.59
C ALA A 166 9.45 1.19 5.48
N LEU A 167 8.72 0.48 4.61
CA LEU A 167 7.67 1.08 3.80
C LEU A 167 6.38 1.17 4.63
N LEU A 168 5.84 2.37 4.78
CA LEU A 168 4.63 2.62 5.56
C LEU A 168 3.45 2.83 4.61
N ILE A 169 2.32 2.22 4.94
CA ILE A 169 1.07 2.33 4.19
C ILE A 169 -0.05 2.67 5.17
N SER A 170 -0.72 3.79 4.96
CA SER A 170 -1.88 4.15 5.79
C SER A 170 -3.11 4.52 4.96
N THR A 171 -4.30 4.21 5.48
CA THR A 171 -5.57 4.53 4.81
C THR A 171 -6.34 5.64 5.51
N THR A 172 -6.91 6.55 4.72
CA THR A 172 -7.94 7.48 5.19
C THR A 172 -9.12 7.47 4.23
N THR A 173 -10.34 7.39 4.77
CA THR A 173 -11.55 7.66 3.98
C THR A 173 -11.63 9.16 3.74
N ALA A 174 -11.40 9.60 2.50
CA ALA A 174 -11.70 10.97 2.12
C ALA A 174 -13.21 11.13 2.00
N LEU A 175 -13.81 11.92 2.88
CA LEU A 175 -15.13 12.49 2.60
C LEU A 175 -14.95 13.52 1.49
N VAL A 176 -15.13 13.12 0.24
CA VAL A 176 -15.15 14.05 -0.89
C VAL A 176 -16.47 14.83 -0.82
N ASN A 177 -16.41 16.08 -0.32
CA ASN A 177 -17.56 16.99 -0.22
C ASN A 177 -17.98 17.56 -1.57
#